data_AF-A0A966BEH2-F1
#
_entry.id   AF-A0A966BEH2-F1
#
_cell.length_a   1.000
_cell.length_b   1.000
_cell.length_c   1.000
_cell.angle_alpha   90.00
_cell.angle_beta   90.00
_cell.angle_gamma   90.00
#
_symmetry.space_group_name_H-M   'P 1'
#
loop_
_entity.id
_entity.type
_entity.pdbx_description
1 polymer ?
#
loop_
_entity_poly.entity_id
_entity_poly.type
_entity_poly.pdbx_seq_one_letter_code
_entity_poly.pdbx_strand_id
1 'polypeptide(L)'
;IRGYARGALLVILSDGWDRGSPDVLRTQMERLQRVTHRLIWVNPLKYTPGYAPLAQGMAAALPYTDEFIEGHSFDSLERLTEIIAS
;
A
#
# COMPACT_ATOMS: atom_id res chain seq x y z
N ILE A 1 -9.23 -7.08 15.07
CA ILE A 1 -8.96 -5.69 14.63
C ILE A 1 -10.22 -4.79 14.66
N ARG A 2 -11.21 -5.04 15.55
CA ARG A 2 -12.30 -4.07 15.74
C ARG A 2 -11.80 -3.00 16.71
N GLY A 3 -11.63 -1.77 16.24
CA GLY A 3 -11.11 -0.64 17.01
C GLY A 3 -9.91 0.05 16.33
N TYR A 4 -8.76 -0.63 16.28
CA TYR A 4 -7.47 0.00 15.93
C TYR A 4 -7.35 0.59 14.52
N ALA A 5 -8.04 0.03 13.52
CA ALA A 5 -7.91 0.52 12.16
C ALA A 5 -8.79 1.75 11.88
N ARG A 6 -9.79 2.04 12.73
CA ARG A 6 -10.74 3.13 12.46
C ARG A 6 -10.05 4.47 12.60
N GLY A 7 -9.98 5.22 11.50
CA GLY A 7 -9.31 6.53 11.46
C GLY A 7 -7.78 6.46 11.48
N ALA A 8 -7.20 5.27 11.36
CA ALA A 8 -5.75 5.11 11.31
C ALA A 8 -5.20 5.43 9.92
N LEU A 9 -3.98 5.97 9.88
CA LEU A 9 -3.11 5.92 8.71
C LEU A 9 -2.49 4.52 8.64
N LEU A 10 -2.76 3.78 7.56
CA LEU A 10 -2.18 2.46 7.34
C LEU A 10 -1.06 2.57 6.31
N VAL A 11 0.18 2.29 6.72
CA VAL A 11 1.33 2.26 5.83
C VAL A 11 1.76 0.80 5.62
N ILE A 12 1.80 0.37 4.36
CA ILE A 12 2.24 -0.96 3.94
C ILE A 12 3.56 -0.82 3.21
N LEU A 13 4.63 -1.42 3.74
CA LEU A 13 5.94 -1.49 3.09
C LEU A 13 6.09 -2.88 2.49
N SER A 14 5.92 -3.01 1.17
CA SER A 14 5.92 -4.31 0.49
C SER A 14 6.11 -4.14 -1.03
N ASP A 15 6.69 -5.16 -1.68
CA ASP A 15 6.78 -5.25 -3.13
C ASP A 15 5.48 -5.81 -3.78
N GLY A 16 4.55 -6.33 -2.97
CA GLY A 16 3.26 -6.88 -3.41
C GLY A 16 3.35 -8.29 -3.99
N TRP A 17 4.44 -9.03 -3.74
CA TRP A 17 4.67 -10.37 -4.28
C TRP A 17 4.06 -11.49 -3.43
N ASP A 18 2.83 -11.30 -2.96
CA ASP A 18 2.08 -12.35 -2.27
C ASP A 18 1.80 -13.52 -3.23
N ARG A 19 2.02 -14.76 -2.77
CA ARG A 19 1.79 -16.02 -3.51
C ARG A 19 0.48 -16.70 -3.14
N GLY A 20 -0.26 -16.16 -2.17
CA GLY A 20 -1.59 -16.62 -1.77
C GLY A 20 -2.66 -16.28 -2.80
N SER A 21 -3.92 -16.60 -2.47
CA SER A 21 -5.06 -16.24 -3.32
C SER A 21 -5.24 -14.71 -3.38
N PRO A 22 -5.25 -14.09 -4.57
CA PRO A 22 -5.47 -12.65 -4.72
C PRO A 22 -6.82 -12.18 -4.18
N ASP A 23 -7.83 -13.06 -4.15
CA ASP A 23 -9.17 -12.73 -3.65
C ASP A 23 -9.19 -12.51 -2.13
N VAL A 24 -8.34 -13.24 -1.40
CA VAL A 24 -8.17 -13.04 0.04
C VAL A 24 -7.59 -11.66 0.29
N LEU A 25 -6.51 -11.30 -0.42
CA LEU A 25 -5.88 -10.00 -0.30
C LEU A 25 -6.84 -8.87 -0.70
N ARG A 26 -7.51 -8.99 -1.86
CA ARG A 26 -8.55 -8.06 -2.32
C ARG A 26 -9.59 -7.80 -1.23
N THR A 27 -10.15 -8.86 -0.66
CA THR A 27 -11.20 -8.77 0.38
C THR A 27 -10.68 -8.06 1.63
N GLN A 28 -9.44 -8.33 2.05
CA GLN A 28 -8.86 -7.65 3.22
C GLN A 28 -8.55 -6.18 2.92
N MET A 29 -7.98 -5.88 1.76
CA MET A 29 -7.66 -4.52 1.34
C MET A 29 -8.92 -3.65 1.22
N GLU A 30 -9.99 -4.18 0.63
CA GLU A 30 -11.28 -3.52 0.56
C GLU A 30 -11.87 -3.24 1.96
N ARG A 31 -11.73 -4.18 2.90
CA ARG A 31 -12.16 -3.98 4.28
C ARG A 31 -11.32 -2.92 4.99
N LEU A 32 -10.00 -2.89 4.74
CA LEU A 32 -9.08 -1.93 5.34
C LEU A 32 -9.38 -0.51 4.84
N GLN A 33 -9.49 -0.30 3.53
CA GLN A 33 -9.80 1.00 2.93
C GLN A 33 -11.08 1.62 3.52
N ARG A 34 -12.10 0.82 3.80
CA ARG A 34 -13.35 1.30 4.41
C ARG A 34 -13.23 1.80 5.85
N VAL A 35 -12.20 1.36 6.58
CA VAL A 35 -12.06 1.68 8.02
C VAL A 35 -10.89 2.61 8.30
N THR A 36 -9.83 2.56 7.50
CA THR A 36 -8.67 3.43 7.63
C THR A 36 -9.00 4.85 7.18
N HIS A 37 -8.31 5.83 7.75
CA HIS A 37 -8.37 7.20 7.24
C HIS A 37 -7.73 7.31 5.86
N ARG A 38 -6.57 6.65 5.68
CA ARG A 38 -5.82 6.60 4.41
C ARG A 38 -4.89 5.39 4.41
N LEU A 39 -4.74 4.74 3.26
CA LEU A 39 -3.89 3.59 3.01
C LEU A 39 -2.77 3.96 2.05
N ILE A 40 -1.54 3.93 2.55
CA ILE A 40 -0.33 4.26 1.82
C ILE A 40 0.45 2.98 1.58
N TRP A 41 0.71 2.66 0.32
CA TRP A 41 1.58 1.55 -0.07
C TRP A 41 2.92 2.08 -0.57
N VAL A 42 3.97 1.73 0.16
CA VAL A 42 5.36 2.08 -0.10
C VAL A 42 6.03 0.89 -0.78
N ASN A 43 6.24 0.99 -2.09
CA ASN A 43 6.78 -0.12 -2.88
C ASN A 43 8.26 0.13 -3.24
N PRO A 44 9.20 -0.72 -2.77
CA PRO A 44 10.63 -0.54 -3.06
C PRO A 44 10.99 -0.73 -4.53
N LEU A 45 10.17 -1.47 -5.29
CA LEU A 45 10.40 -1.73 -6.71
C LEU A 45 9.86 -0.63 -7.62
N LYS A 46 8.98 0.25 -7.13
CA LYS A 46 8.31 1.28 -7.95
C LYS A 46 9.28 2.23 -8.67
N TYR A 47 10.47 2.47 -8.10
CA TYR A 47 11.48 3.32 -8.73
C TYR A 47 12.10 2.70 -9.99
N THR A 48 12.00 1.38 -10.14
CA THR A 48 12.66 0.64 -11.19
C THR A 48 12.12 1.09 -12.56
N PRO A 49 12.98 1.51 -13.50
CA PRO A 49 12.52 1.86 -14.85
C PRO A 49 11.72 0.72 -15.49
N GLY A 50 10.52 1.04 -15.98
CA GLY A 50 9.61 0.04 -16.56
C GLY A 50 8.84 -0.82 -15.55
N TYR A 51 8.91 -0.51 -14.25
CA TYR A 51 8.09 -1.17 -13.24
C TYR A 51 6.60 -1.06 -13.59
N ALA A 52 5.92 -2.20 -13.51
CA ALA A 52 4.46 -2.27 -13.54
C ALA A 52 3.99 -3.20 -12.40
N PRO A 53 2.88 -2.88 -11.72
CA PRO A 53 2.36 -3.66 -10.59
C PRO A 53 1.63 -4.94 -11.06
N LEU A 54 2.34 -5.79 -11.80
CA LEU A 54 1.79 -7.00 -12.44
C LEU A 54 1.71 -8.21 -11.51
N ALA A 55 2.44 -8.17 -10.38
CA ALA A 55 2.31 -9.20 -9.35
C ALA A 55 0.85 -9.27 -8.89
N GLN A 56 0.27 -10.47 -8.85
CA GLN A 56 -1.17 -10.62 -8.60
C GLN A 56 -1.58 -10.02 -7.24
N GLY A 57 -0.73 -10.14 -6.23
CA GLY A 57 -0.94 -9.48 -4.94
C GLY A 57 -1.02 -7.96 -5.07
N MET A 58 -0.03 -7.35 -5.72
CA MET A 58 -0.02 -5.90 -5.98
C MET A 58 -1.24 -5.46 -6.81
N ALA A 59 -1.55 -6.17 -7.90
CA ALA A 59 -2.70 -5.87 -8.75
C ALA A 59 -4.04 -5.97 -7.99
N ALA A 60 -4.16 -6.89 -7.03
CA ALA A 60 -5.34 -7.03 -6.17
C ALA A 60 -5.44 -5.93 -5.12
N ALA A 61 -4.31 -5.43 -4.61
CA ALA A 61 -4.25 -4.39 -3.59
C ALA A 61 -4.39 -2.96 -4.14
N LEU A 62 -3.89 -2.73 -5.35
CA LEU A 62 -3.77 -1.39 -5.94
C LEU A 62 -5.09 -0.61 -6.01
N PRO A 63 -6.26 -1.19 -6.33
CA PRO A 63 -7.54 -0.46 -6.36
C PRO A 63 -8.00 0.10 -5.01
N TYR A 64 -7.41 -0.37 -3.91
CA TYR A 64 -7.77 0.02 -2.53
C TYR A 64 -6.65 0.79 -1.83
N THR A 65 -5.66 1.22 -2.58
CA THR A 65 -4.52 2.02 -2.11
C THR A 65 -4.77 3.48 -2.47
N ASP A 66 -4.72 4.37 -1.48
CA ASP A 66 -4.90 5.81 -1.71
C ASP A 66 -3.62 6.45 -2.26
N GLU A 67 -2.47 6.03 -1.73
CA GLU A 67 -1.15 6.52 -2.16
C GLU A 67 -0.22 5.36 -2.50
N PHE A 68 0.26 5.31 -3.74
CA PHE A 68 1.23 4.31 -4.19
C PHE A 68 2.56 4.98 -4.49
N ILE A 69 3.48 4.92 -3.54
CA ILE A 69 4.74 5.68 -3.57
C ILE A 69 5.97 4.76 -3.59
N GLU A 70 7.10 5.37 -3.93
CA GLU A 70 8.39 4.68 -3.91
C GLU A 70 8.89 4.47 -2.48
N GLY A 71 9.75 3.47 -2.29
CA GLY A 71 10.32 3.12 -0.98
C GLY A 71 11.80 2.79 -1.01
N HIS A 72 12.56 3.40 -1.92
CA HIS A 72 13.91 2.96 -2.28
C HIS A 72 15.04 3.92 -1.83
N SER A 73 14.69 5.09 -1.29
CA SER A 73 15.65 6.16 -0.97
C SER A 73 15.21 6.99 0.23
N PHE A 74 16.12 7.81 0.76
CA PHE A 74 15.77 8.81 1.79
C PHE A 74 14.73 9.81 1.28
N ASP A 75 14.84 10.27 0.04
CA ASP A 75 13.83 11.13 -0.59
C ASP A 75 12.45 10.46 -0.63
N SER A 76 12.40 9.14 -0.83
CA SER A 76 11.14 8.37 -0.76
C SER A 76 10.55 8.39 0.65
N LEU A 77 11.40 8.31 1.68
CA LEU A 77 10.98 8.37 3.08
C LEU A 77 10.56 9.78 3.50
N GLU A 78 11.23 10.83 3.01
CA GLU A 78 10.77 12.22 3.19
C GLU A 78 9.41 12.44 2.54
N ARG A 79 9.20 11.93 1.33
CA ARG A 79 7.87 11.98 0.71
C ARG A 79 6.81 11.24 1.53
N LEU A 80 7.16 10.11 2.13
CA LEU A 80 6.25 9.41 3.04
C LEU A 80 5.92 10.26 4.28
N THR A 81 6.88 10.97 4.88
CA THR A 81 6.61 11.81 6.06
C THR A 81 5.74 13.01 5.70
N GLU A 82 5.92 13.62 4.53
CA GLU A 82 5.04 14.68 4.01
C GLU A 82 3.59 14.18 3.86
N ILE A 83 3.41 12.99 3.29
CA ILE A 83 2.09 12.36 3.11
C ILE A 83 1.44 12.02 4.47
N ILE A 84 2.22 11.60 5.46
CA ILE A 84 1.72 11.31 6.81
C ILE A 84 1.31 12.59 7.55
N ALA A 85 1.99 13.70 7.28
CA ALA A 85 1.76 14.98 7.95
C ALA A 85 0.58 15.80 7.37
N SER A 86 0.06 15.43 6.19
CA SER A 86 -1.07 16.09 5.51
C SER A 86 -2.43 15.65 6.05
#